data_AF-A0A538AL03-F1
#
_entry.id   AF-A0A538AL03-F1
#
_cell.length_a   1.000
_cell.length_b   1.000
_cell.length_c   1.000
_cell.angle_alpha   90.00
_cell.angle_beta   90.00
_cell.angle_gamma   90.00
#
_symmetry.space_group_name_H-M   'P 1'
#
loop_
_entity.id
_entity.type
_entity.pdbx_description
1 polymer ?
#
loop_
_entity_poly.entity_id
_entity_poly.type
_entity_poly.pdbx_seq_one_letter_code
_entity_poly.pdbx_strand_id
1 'polypeptide(L)'
;MLGSPPLPAHQGPPSGLTPSSRGPSPVTTPPPPPPTPEGRQVLDLARGIEGAQVRGDGTALVTDIRHRSQEASPGSLFCCVPGRRRDGHEFAEPAWRAGAVALLVERWLDLPVPQLRVPSVRRAMGPIAAELFGHPSRSLTM
;
A
#
# COMPACT_ATOMS: atom_id res chain seq x y z
N MET A 1 -20.85 -70.71 -35.56
CA MET A 1 -20.02 -69.55 -35.17
C MET A 1 -20.94 -68.35 -35.05
N LEU A 2 -21.39 -68.03 -33.83
CA LEU A 2 -22.36 -66.97 -33.55
C LEU A 2 -21.61 -65.64 -33.37
N GLY A 3 -21.85 -64.67 -34.26
CA GLY A 3 -21.31 -63.31 -34.17
C GLY A 3 -22.17 -62.44 -33.26
N SER A 4 -21.57 -61.89 -32.21
CA SER A 4 -22.21 -60.98 -31.25
C SER A 4 -22.46 -59.59 -31.88
N PRO A 5 -23.55 -58.87 -31.51
CA PRO A 5 -23.77 -57.49 -31.94
C PRO A 5 -22.96 -56.47 -31.12
N PRO A 6 -22.71 -55.26 -31.64
CA PRO A 6 -21.94 -54.22 -30.97
C PRO A 6 -22.75 -53.48 -29.89
N LEU A 7 -22.07 -53.11 -28.81
CA LEU A 7 -22.57 -52.24 -27.73
C LEU A 7 -22.55 -50.76 -28.19
N PRO A 8 -23.60 -49.96 -27.89
CA PRO A 8 -23.55 -48.51 -28.12
C PRO A 8 -22.67 -47.85 -27.05
N ALA A 9 -21.84 -46.91 -27.50
CA ALA A 9 -20.97 -46.12 -26.67
C ALA A 9 -21.66 -44.81 -26.22
N HIS A 10 -20.95 -44.11 -25.33
CA HIS A 10 -20.99 -42.66 -25.03
C HIS A 10 -22.30 -42.02 -24.52
N GLN A 11 -22.37 -41.75 -23.21
CA GLN A 11 -22.70 -40.45 -22.54
C GLN A 11 -22.32 -40.58 -21.05
N GLY A 12 -21.54 -39.74 -20.34
CA GLY A 12 -20.69 -38.57 -20.56
C GLY A 12 -20.03 -38.25 -19.20
N PRO A 13 -18.90 -37.51 -19.10
CA PRO A 13 -18.37 -37.11 -17.79
C PRO A 13 -18.99 -35.79 -17.32
N PRO A 14 -19.39 -35.61 -16.05
CA PRO A 14 -19.52 -34.29 -15.47
C PRO A 14 -18.25 -33.90 -14.70
N SER A 15 -18.02 -32.59 -14.62
CA SER A 15 -17.02 -31.92 -13.76
C SER A 15 -15.65 -31.64 -14.40
N GLY A 16 -15.67 -30.83 -15.45
CA GLY A 16 -14.63 -29.84 -15.65
C GLY A 16 -14.93 -28.61 -14.79
N LEU A 17 -14.38 -28.56 -13.57
CA LEU A 17 -14.22 -27.29 -12.86
C LEU A 17 -13.13 -26.51 -13.60
N THR A 18 -13.53 -25.49 -14.35
CA THR A 18 -12.60 -24.53 -14.94
C THR A 18 -11.96 -23.71 -13.80
N PRO A 19 -10.63 -23.57 -13.73
CA PRO A 19 -10.05 -22.54 -12.89
C PRO A 19 -10.46 -21.20 -13.50
N SER A 20 -11.24 -20.42 -12.74
CA SER A 20 -11.60 -19.04 -13.11
C SER A 20 -10.32 -18.25 -13.39
N SER A 21 -10.11 -17.91 -14.65
CA SER A 21 -9.07 -16.98 -15.08
C SER A 21 -9.39 -15.61 -14.49
N ARG A 22 -8.82 -15.31 -13.33
CA ARG A 22 -8.65 -13.92 -12.89
C ARG A 22 -7.65 -13.28 -13.84
N GLY A 23 -8.16 -12.70 -14.93
CA GLY A 23 -7.38 -11.79 -15.75
C GLY A 23 -6.82 -10.66 -14.87
N PRO A 24 -5.64 -10.11 -15.20
CA PRO A 24 -5.12 -8.96 -14.47
C PRO A 24 -6.16 -7.83 -14.55
N SER A 25 -6.56 -7.29 -13.39
CA SER A 25 -7.42 -6.11 -13.32
C SER A 25 -6.84 -5.00 -14.20
N PRO A 26 -7.66 -4.25 -14.96
CA PRO A 26 -7.14 -3.16 -15.77
C PRO A 26 -6.38 -2.19 -14.86
N VAL A 27 -5.13 -1.92 -15.22
CA VAL A 27 -4.31 -0.87 -14.60
C VAL A 27 -4.98 0.46 -14.89
N THR A 28 -5.90 0.88 -14.01
CA THR A 28 -6.43 2.24 -14.06
C THR A 28 -5.32 3.14 -13.56
N THR A 29 -4.70 3.88 -14.47
CA THR A 29 -3.83 4.99 -14.08
C THR A 29 -4.68 5.91 -13.21
N PRO A 30 -4.26 6.25 -11.98
CA PRO A 30 -5.06 7.12 -11.12
C PRO A 30 -5.25 8.49 -11.79
N PRO A 31 -6.40 9.16 -11.57
CA PRO A 31 -6.60 10.54 -12.03
C PRO A 31 -5.50 11.45 -11.44
N PRO A 32 -5.10 12.53 -12.15
CA PRO A 32 -4.14 13.48 -11.60
C PRO A 32 -4.66 14.05 -10.25
N PRO A 33 -3.79 14.21 -9.25
CA PRO A 33 -4.21 14.64 -7.91
C PRO A 33 -4.84 16.05 -7.93
N PRO A 34 -5.76 16.34 -6.99
CA PRO A 34 -6.28 17.70 -6.77
C PRO A 34 -5.15 18.68 -6.41
N PRO A 35 -5.36 20.00 -6.53
CA PRO A 35 -4.34 21.01 -6.23
C PRO A 35 -3.76 20.86 -4.82
N THR A 36 -2.44 21.08 -4.74
CA THR A 36 -1.51 20.61 -3.71
C THR A 36 -1.79 21.13 -2.29
N PRO A 37 -1.99 20.27 -1.28
CA PRO A 37 -1.63 20.63 0.10
C PRO A 37 -0.09 20.67 0.21
N GLU A 38 0.47 21.64 0.94
CA GLU A 38 1.92 21.80 1.12
C GLU A 38 2.52 20.54 1.77
N GLY A 39 3.15 19.67 0.98
CA GLY A 39 3.75 18.44 1.49
C GLY A 39 4.93 18.70 2.44
N ARG A 40 5.28 17.68 3.23
CA ARG A 40 6.50 17.64 4.06
C ARG A 40 7.44 16.57 3.55
N GLN A 41 8.74 16.83 3.63
CA GLN A 41 9.74 15.84 3.25
C GLN A 41 9.79 14.72 4.28
N VAL A 42 10.09 13.49 3.84
CA VAL A 42 10.30 12.34 4.74
C VAL A 42 11.34 12.66 5.80
N LEU A 43 12.39 13.39 5.43
CA LEU A 43 13.44 13.81 6.35
C LEU A 43 12.91 14.72 7.47
N ASP A 44 12.04 15.68 7.16
CA ASP A 44 11.44 16.55 8.16
C ASP A 44 10.53 15.78 9.12
N LEU A 45 9.71 14.86 8.59
CA LEU A 45 8.86 13.99 9.41
C LEU A 45 9.68 13.13 10.38
N ALA A 46 10.92 12.76 10.04
CA ALA A 46 11.80 11.99 10.90
C ALA A 46 12.35 12.79 12.08
N ARG A 47 12.50 14.12 11.97
CA ARG A 47 13.19 14.96 12.97
C ARG A 47 12.46 15.01 14.31
N GLY A 48 11.13 14.90 14.29
CA GLY A 48 10.30 14.88 15.51
C GLY A 48 10.21 13.51 16.20
N ILE A 49 10.87 12.48 15.66
CA ILE A 49 10.68 11.09 16.09
C ILE A 49 11.98 10.50 16.60
N GLU A 50 12.04 10.25 17.91
CA GLU A 50 13.21 9.63 18.53
C GLU A 50 13.48 8.23 17.96
N GLY A 51 14.72 7.98 17.56
CA GLY A 51 15.16 6.71 16.97
C GLY A 51 14.72 6.50 15.52
N ALA A 52 14.18 7.52 14.86
CA ALA A 52 13.85 7.45 13.44
C ALA A 52 15.09 7.38 12.55
N GLN A 53 14.99 6.62 11.46
CA GLN A 53 16.01 6.49 10.43
C GLN A 53 15.36 6.55 9.06
N VAL A 54 16.01 7.23 8.10
CA VAL A 54 15.54 7.32 6.72
C VAL A 54 16.46 6.53 5.80
N ARG A 55 15.89 5.74 4.89
CA ARG A 55 16.59 5.06 3.79
C ARG A 55 15.92 5.42 2.47
N GLY A 56 16.73 5.70 1.45
CA GLY A 56 16.25 6.12 0.13
C GLY A 56 16.16 7.64 0.01
N ASP A 57 15.29 8.13 -0.88
CA ASP A 57 15.11 9.56 -1.09
C ASP A 57 14.32 10.23 0.05
N GLY A 58 15.05 10.87 0.98
CA GLY A 58 14.45 11.61 2.10
C GLY A 58 13.75 12.91 1.69
N THR A 59 13.90 13.36 0.45
CA THR A 59 13.30 14.61 -0.06
C THR A 59 11.90 14.41 -0.64
N ALA A 60 11.45 13.15 -0.76
CA ALA A 60 10.10 12.82 -1.22
C ALA A 60 9.04 13.55 -0.39
N LEU A 61 8.10 14.20 -1.08
CA LEU A 61 7.05 15.00 -0.47
C LEU A 61 5.85 14.13 -0.10
N VAL A 62 5.60 14.02 1.20
CA VAL A 62 4.41 13.42 1.79
C VAL A 62 3.35 14.50 1.94
N THR A 63 2.14 14.24 1.45
CA THR A 63 0.98 15.13 1.56
C THR A 63 -0.16 14.53 2.39
N ASP A 64 -0.11 13.24 2.66
CA ASP A 64 -1.16 12.51 3.38
C ASP A 64 -0.58 11.30 4.14
N ILE A 65 -1.33 10.76 5.11
CA ILE A 65 -0.91 9.58 5.89
C ILE A 65 -2.02 8.53 5.87
N ARG A 66 -1.67 7.28 5.51
CA ARG A 66 -2.60 6.16 5.41
C ARG A 66 -2.05 4.92 6.09
N HIS A 67 -2.90 4.16 6.77
CA HIS A 67 -2.52 2.88 7.40
C HIS A 67 -3.32 1.69 6.85
N ARG A 68 -4.34 1.94 6.02
CA ARG A 68 -5.01 0.90 5.23
C ARG A 68 -4.52 1.02 3.80
N SER A 69 -4.03 -0.08 3.25
CA SER A 69 -3.42 -0.10 1.91
C SER A 69 -4.40 0.23 0.79
N GLN A 70 -5.68 -0.08 1.00
CA GLN A 70 -6.78 0.26 0.09
C GLN A 70 -7.09 1.77 0.05
N GLU A 71 -6.57 2.54 1.01
CA GLU A 71 -6.66 4.00 1.02
C GLU A 71 -5.35 4.67 0.61
N ALA A 72 -4.28 3.91 0.37
CA ALA A 72 -3.01 4.45 -0.09
C ALA A 72 -3.21 5.10 -1.46
N SER A 73 -2.62 6.28 -1.63
CA SER A 73 -2.81 7.14 -2.79
C SER A 73 -1.52 7.91 -3.11
N PRO A 74 -1.42 8.51 -4.30
CA PRO A 74 -0.31 9.41 -4.65
C PRO A 74 -0.03 10.45 -3.57
N GLY A 75 1.22 10.55 -3.12
CA GLY A 75 1.66 11.49 -2.08
C GLY A 75 1.48 11.00 -0.64
N SER A 76 0.89 9.83 -0.43
CA SER A 76 0.70 9.29 0.93
C SER A 76 1.97 8.64 1.51
N LEU A 77 2.16 8.83 2.81
CA LEU A 77 3.03 8.00 3.66
C LEU A 77 2.21 6.81 4.15
N PHE A 78 2.59 5.60 3.72
CA PHE A 78 1.91 4.39 4.16
C PHE A 78 2.50 3.86 5.48
N CYS A 79 1.68 3.77 6.52
CA CYS A 79 2.04 3.31 7.85
C CYS A 79 1.84 1.80 7.98
N CYS A 80 2.95 1.08 8.07
CA CYS A 80 2.99 -0.37 8.25
C CYS A 80 2.73 -0.75 9.71
N VAL A 81 1.52 -0.47 10.20
CA VAL A 81 1.15 -0.71 11.60
C VAL A 81 1.08 -2.22 11.88
N PRO A 82 1.86 -2.76 12.83
CA PRO A 82 1.70 -4.15 13.26
C PRO A 82 0.32 -4.34 13.92
N GLY A 83 -0.42 -5.33 13.43
CA GLY A 83 -1.74 -5.69 13.92
C GLY A 83 -1.76 -7.08 14.55
N ARG A 84 -2.81 -7.37 15.34
CA ARG A 84 -3.01 -8.68 15.98
C ARG A 84 -3.39 -9.78 14.98
N ARG A 85 -3.97 -9.41 13.84
CA ARG A 85 -4.44 -10.35 12.79
C ARG A 85 -3.55 -10.39 11.56
N ARG A 86 -2.94 -9.27 11.20
CA ARG A 86 -2.03 -9.11 10.06
C ARG A 86 -1.01 -8.04 10.36
N ASP A 87 0.16 -8.20 9.79
CA ASP A 87 1.24 -7.23 9.89
C ASP A 87 1.11 -6.19 8.76
N GLY A 88 1.06 -4.91 9.10
CA GLY A 88 0.96 -3.81 8.13
C GLY A 88 2.07 -3.82 7.09
N HIS A 89 3.25 -4.37 7.42
CA HIS A 89 4.39 -4.47 6.50
C HIS A 89 4.09 -5.38 5.30
N GLU A 90 3.18 -6.36 5.44
CA GLU A 90 2.74 -7.23 4.35
C GLU A 90 2.02 -6.44 3.23
N PHE A 91 1.60 -5.21 3.51
CA PHE A 91 0.88 -4.35 2.59
C PHE A 91 1.71 -3.20 2.02
N ALA A 92 3.00 -3.14 2.34
CA ALA A 92 3.90 -2.09 1.89
C ALA A 92 4.01 -2.04 0.36
N GLU A 93 4.21 -3.18 -0.30
CA GLU A 93 4.31 -3.24 -1.75
C GLU A 93 2.98 -2.87 -2.44
N PRO A 94 1.80 -3.40 -2.05
CA PRO A 94 0.53 -2.92 -2.56
C PRO A 94 0.31 -1.41 -2.39
N ALA A 95 0.66 -0.84 -1.23
CA ALA A 95 0.52 0.59 -0.97
C ALA A 95 1.45 1.43 -1.85
N TRP A 96 2.70 1.00 -2.04
CA TRP A 96 3.63 1.64 -2.97
C TRP A 96 3.09 1.61 -4.41
N ARG A 97 2.58 0.47 -4.88
CA ARG A 97 1.94 0.36 -6.20
C ARG A 97 0.69 1.25 -6.35
N ALA A 98 0.00 1.55 -5.24
CA ALA A 98 -1.13 2.47 -5.21
C ALA A 98 -0.72 3.97 -5.19
N GLY A 99 0.58 4.26 -5.12
CA GLY A 99 1.12 5.63 -5.19
C GLY A 99 1.67 6.16 -3.88
N ALA A 100 1.78 5.36 -2.82
CA ALA A 100 2.48 5.78 -1.61
C ALA A 100 3.93 6.15 -1.96
N VAL A 101 4.33 7.37 -1.59
CA VAL A 101 5.65 7.94 -1.91
C VAL A 101 6.71 7.59 -0.87
N ALA A 102 6.28 7.13 0.30
CA ALA A 102 7.15 6.67 1.37
C ALA A 102 6.42 5.65 2.25
N LEU A 103 7.19 4.87 3.01
CA LEU A 103 6.69 3.90 3.98
C LEU A 103 7.17 4.25 5.40
N LEU A 104 6.26 4.23 6.38
CA LEU A 104 6.60 4.25 7.79
C LEU A 104 6.61 2.81 8.31
N VAL A 105 7.78 2.33 8.74
CA VAL A 105 8.03 0.91 9.04
C VAL A 105 8.73 0.73 10.39
N GLU A 106 8.63 -0.46 10.99
CA GLU A 106 9.44 -0.85 12.16
C GLU A 106 10.70 -1.62 11.74
N ARG A 107 10.71 -2.17 10.52
CA ARG A 107 11.83 -2.88 9.92
C ARG A 107 12.02 -2.50 8.46
N TRP A 108 13.27 -2.55 8.00
CA TRP A 108 13.56 -2.30 6.58
C TRP A 108 12.92 -3.38 5.71
N LEU A 109 12.38 -2.94 4.59
CA LEU A 109 11.83 -3.77 3.53
C LEU A 109 12.69 -3.63 2.27
N ASP A 110 12.74 -4.67 1.45
CA ASP A 110 13.45 -4.65 0.18
C ASP A 110 12.54 -4.08 -0.92
N LEU A 111 12.24 -2.78 -0.80
CA LEU A 111 11.41 -2.04 -1.74
C LEU A 111 12.12 -0.77 -2.18
N PRO A 112 12.04 -0.37 -3.47
CA PRO A 112 12.71 0.80 -4.01
C PRO A 112 11.90 2.09 -3.74
N VAL A 113 11.36 2.22 -2.54
CA VAL A 113 10.57 3.37 -2.06
C VAL A 113 11.23 3.91 -0.79
N PRO A 114 11.24 5.23 -0.56
CA PRO A 114 11.71 5.81 0.69
C PRO A 114 11.07 5.15 1.91
N GLN A 115 11.89 4.87 2.92
CA GLN A 115 11.45 4.25 4.16
C GLN A 115 11.88 5.10 5.35
N LEU A 116 10.90 5.45 6.17
CA LEU A 116 11.08 6.01 7.51
C LEU A 116 10.93 4.86 8.51
N ARG A 117 12.05 4.35 9.02
CA ARG A 117 12.05 3.33 10.06
C ARG A 117 11.95 3.99 11.42
N VAL A 118 11.02 3.53 12.25
CA VAL A 118 10.81 3.99 13.62
C VAL A 118 10.76 2.81 14.60
N PRO A 119 11.04 3.01 15.90
CA PRO A 119 10.94 1.95 16.89
C PRO A 119 9.51 1.41 17.05
N SER A 120 8.49 2.26 16.85
CA SER A 120 7.10 1.83 16.82
C SER A 120 6.26 2.70 15.90
N VAL A 121 5.68 2.10 14.86
CA VAL A 121 4.83 2.80 13.87
C VAL A 121 3.61 3.39 14.58
N ARG A 122 2.98 2.61 15.47
CA ARG A 122 1.79 3.05 16.22
C ARG A 122 2.04 4.29 17.06
N ARG A 123 3.21 4.38 17.71
CA ARG A 123 3.60 5.54 18.52
C ARG A 123 4.01 6.74 17.66
N ALA A 124 4.66 6.50 16.53
CA ALA A 124 5.15 7.55 15.64
C ALA A 124 4.04 8.21 14.80
N MET A 125 2.96 7.50 14.50
CA MET A 125 1.86 8.02 13.65
C MET A 125 1.29 9.35 14.13
N GLY A 126 1.04 9.51 15.44
CA GLY A 126 0.45 10.73 16.00
C GLY A 126 1.33 11.97 15.78
N PRO A 127 2.59 11.95 16.25
CA PRO A 127 3.54 13.04 16.01
C PRO A 127 3.81 13.29 14.51
N ILE A 128 3.96 12.25 13.69
CA ILE A 128 4.15 12.42 12.23
C ILE A 128 2.95 13.12 11.59
N ALA A 129 1.72 12.77 12.00
CA ALA A 129 0.51 13.44 11.52
C ALA A 129 0.45 14.90 12.00
N ALA A 130 0.88 15.19 13.23
CA ALA A 130 0.96 16.56 13.74
C ALA A 130 1.95 17.41 12.93
N GLU A 131 3.14 16.86 12.63
CA GLU A 131 4.16 17.52 11.80
C GLU A 131 3.70 17.74 10.36
N LEU A 132 3.04 16.73 9.76
CA LEU A 132 2.55 16.80 8.39
C LEU A 132 1.41 17.82 8.25
N PHE A 133 0.40 17.74 9.12
CA PHE A 133 -0.80 18.53 8.97
C PHE A 133 -0.73 19.89 9.66
N GLY A 134 0.27 20.14 10.51
CA GLY A 134 0.85 21.45 10.83
C GLY A 134 -0.11 22.61 11.16
N HIS A 135 -1.37 22.33 11.51
CA HIS A 135 -2.52 23.26 11.52
C HIS A 135 -3.05 23.64 10.10
N PRO A 136 -4.09 22.95 9.59
CA PRO A 136 -4.75 23.31 8.32
C PRO A 136 -5.45 24.69 8.36
N SER A 137 -5.47 25.36 9.52
CA SER A 137 -6.09 26.66 9.74
C SER A 137 -5.22 27.87 9.38
N ARG A 138 -3.93 27.71 9.05
CA ARG A 138 -3.04 28.85 8.72
C ARG A 138 -3.00 29.24 7.24
N SER A 139 -3.75 28.55 6.38
CA SER A 139 -3.82 28.85 4.93
C SER A 139 -5.21 29.26 4.43
N LEU A 140 -6.15 29.59 5.33
CA LEU A 140 -7.36 30.33 4.96
C LEU A 140 -7.05 31.83 4.97
N THR A 141 -6.36 32.27 3.93
CA THR A 141 -6.35 33.69 3.56
C THR A 141 -7.72 34.00 2.95
N MET A 142 -8.53 34.82 3.64
CA MET A 142 -9.67 35.51 3.02
C MET A 142 -9.18 36.69 2.18
#